data_AF-A0A354Z1M4-F1
#
_entry.id   AF-A0A354Z1M4-F1
#
_cell.length_a   1.000
_cell.length_b   1.000
_cell.length_c   1.000
_cell.angle_alpha   90.00
_cell.angle_beta   90.00
_cell.angle_gamma   90.00
#
_symmetry.space_group_name_H-M   'P 1'
#
loop_
_entity.id
_entity.type
_entity.pdbx_description
1 polymer ?
#
loop_
_entity_poly.entity_id
_entity_poly.type
_entity_poly.pdbx_seq_one_letter_code
_entity_poly.pdbx_strand_id
1 'polypeptide(L)' 'TTKPMMLCLNVGEGHLSHPDYPLRREVMDLAQLKKYPVVEISASIEREIADLEGDEKQLFMEEIGIEEAGII' A
#
# COMPACT_ATOMS: atom_id res chain seq x y z
N THR A 1 2.06 15.12 -22.50
CA THR A 1 1.81 14.18 -21.38
C THR A 1 0.76 14.80 -20.48
N THR A 2 -0.50 14.42 -20.66
CA THR A 2 -1.66 15.18 -20.13
C THR A 2 -2.54 14.33 -19.22
N LYS A 3 -2.23 13.04 -19.08
CA LYS A 3 -2.98 12.14 -18.21
C LYS A 3 -2.51 12.33 -16.77
N PRO A 4 -3.42 12.37 -15.79
CA PRO A 4 -3.06 12.31 -14.39
C PRO A 4 -2.30 11.01 -14.11
N MET A 5 -1.28 11.10 -13.28
CA MET A 5 -0.36 10.02 -12.95
C MET A 5 -0.31 9.87 -11.43
N MET A 6 -0.20 8.64 -10.95
CA MET A 6 0.04 8.30 -9.56
C MET A 6 1.16 7.26 -9.47
N LEU A 7 1.80 7.19 -8.31
CA LEU A 7 2.81 6.20 -7.98
C LEU A 7 2.17 5.14 -7.09
N CYS A 8 2.13 3.89 -7.58
CA CYS A 8 1.77 2.74 -6.77
C CYS A 8 3.04 1.99 -6.39
N LEU A 9 3.32 1.89 -5.09
CA LEU A 9 4.48 1.21 -4.55
C LEU A 9 4.05 -0.15 -4.04
N ASN A 10 4.52 -1.21 -4.69
CA ASN A 10 4.33 -2.57 -4.21
C ASN A 10 5.39 -2.86 -3.14
N VAL A 11 4.97 -2.92 -1.87
CA VAL A 11 5.82 -3.15 -0.72
C VAL A 11 5.56 -4.55 -0.13
N GLY A 12 6.54 -5.06 0.62
CA GLY A 12 6.39 -6.31 1.36
C GLY A 12 5.43 -6.18 2.55
N GLU A 13 4.97 -7.32 3.06
CA GLU A 13 3.95 -7.42 4.12
C GLU A 13 4.29 -6.59 5.36
N GLY A 14 5.52 -6.70 5.86
CA GLY A 14 5.99 -5.94 7.02
C GLY A 14 6.21 -4.45 6.79
N HIS A 15 6.08 -3.97 5.55
CA HIS A 15 6.33 -2.58 5.18
C HIS A 15 5.07 -1.74 5.03
N LEU A 16 3.88 -2.34 5.09
CA LEU A 16 2.61 -1.62 5.02
C LEU A 16 2.34 -0.82 6.30
N SER A 17 2.39 -1.49 7.44
CA SER A 17 2.21 -0.86 8.74
C SER A 17 3.49 -0.18 9.25
N HIS A 18 4.67 -0.65 8.82
CA HIS A 18 5.98 -0.05 9.14
C HIS A 18 6.76 0.24 7.86
N PRO A 19 6.51 1.38 7.19
CA PRO A 19 7.13 1.70 5.91
C PRO A 19 8.60 2.09 6.09
N ASP A 20 9.42 1.05 6.24
CA ASP A 20 10.87 1.07 6.37
C ASP A 20 11.46 0.17 5.29
N TYR A 21 11.55 0.68 4.07
CA TYR A 21 12.13 -0.01 2.93
C TYR A 21 13.20 0.86 2.26
N PRO A 22 14.22 0.23 1.65
CA PRO A 22 15.24 0.96 0.91
C PRO A 22 14.60 1.88 -0.13
N LEU A 23 15.12 3.10 -0.27
CA LEU A 23 14.66 4.11 -1.23
C LEU A 23 13.31 4.78 -0.92
N ARG A 24 12.62 4.45 0.18
CA ARG A 24 11.34 5.11 0.54
C ARG A 24 11.44 6.64 0.47
N ARG A 25 12.49 7.19 1.07
CA ARG A 25 12.71 8.64 1.11
C ARG A 25 12.89 9.24 -0.27
N GLU A 26 13.72 8.62 -1.11
CA GLU A 26 13.96 9.09 -2.48
C GLU A 26 12.70 9.04 -3.35
N VAL A 27 11.89 8.00 -3.19
CA VAL A 27 10.61 7.85 -3.89
C VAL A 27 9.59 8.89 -3.43
N MET A 28 9.48 9.12 -2.12
CA MET A 28 8.60 10.15 -1.56
C MET A 28 9.04 11.56 -1.98
N ASP A 29 10.34 11.84 -1.99
CA ASP A 29 10.91 13.11 -2.46
C ASP A 29 10.61 13.33 -3.95
N LEU A 30 10.76 12.28 -4.77
CA LEU A 30 10.40 12.32 -6.20
C LEU A 30 8.89 12.59 -6.38
N ALA A 31 8.05 11.91 -5.60
CA ALA A 31 6.61 12.07 -5.67
C ALA A 31 6.16 13.48 -5.29
N GLN A 32 6.72 14.05 -4.21
CA GLN A 32 6.47 15.41 -3.79
C GLN A 32 6.91 16.43 -4.85
N LEU A 33 8.13 16.25 -5.40
CA LEU A 33 8.65 17.14 -6.45
C LEU A 33 7.74 17.14 -7.68
N LYS A 34 7.19 15.97 -8.04
CA LYS A 34 6.29 15.81 -9.18
C LYS A 34 4.82 16.06 -8.85
N LYS A 35 4.47 16.24 -7.57
CA LYS A 35 3.09 16.31 -7.06
C LYS A 35 2.23 15.13 -7.49
N TYR A 36 2.83 13.94 -7.52
CA TYR A 36 2.09 12.71 -7.81
C TYR A 36 1.55 12.12 -6.51
N PRO A 37 0.27 11.70 -6.47
CA PRO A 37 -0.25 10.88 -5.40
C PRO A 37 0.57 9.59 -5.29
N VAL A 38 0.88 9.17 -4.07
CA VAL A 38 1.56 7.90 -3.79
C VAL A 38 0.60 7.01 -3.01
N VAL A 39 0.53 5.75 -3.40
CA VAL A 39 -0.18 4.71 -2.64
C VAL A 39 0.79 3.55 -2.44
N GLU A 40 0.94 3.12 -1.20
CA GLU A 40 1.70 1.94 -0.80
C GLU A 40 0.71 0.77 -0.69
N ILE A 41 0.95 -0.30 -1.46
CA ILE A 41 0.11 -1.50 -1.50
C ILE A 41 0.98 -2.74 -1.40
N SER A 42 0.41 -3.88 -0.98
CA SER A 42 1.11 -5.17 -1.07
C SER A 42 0.26 -6.19 -1.79
N ALA A 43 0.64 -6.52 -3.02
CA ALA A 43 -0.15 -7.44 -3.84
C ALA A 43 -0.36 -8.83 -3.22
N SER A 44 0.56 -9.29 -2.37
CA SER A 44 0.42 -10.54 -1.63
C SER A 44 -0.69 -10.46 -0.58
N ILE A 45 -0.64 -9.44 0.27
CA ILE A 45 -1.66 -9.18 1.30
C ILE A 45 -3.03 -8.95 0.66
N GLU A 46 -3.11 -8.14 -0.40
CA GLU A 46 -4.38 -7.86 -1.07
C GLU A 46 -5.05 -9.14 -1.57
N ARG A 47 -4.26 -10.11 -2.04
CA ARG A 47 -4.79 -11.41 -2.46
C ARG A 47 -5.35 -12.21 -1.29
N GLU A 48 -4.64 -12.23 -0.16
CA GLU A 48 -5.11 -12.91 1.05
C GLU A 48 -6.39 -12.25 1.57
N ILE A 49 -6.43 -10.91 1.64
CA ILE A 49 -7.61 -10.14 2.03
C ILE A 49 -8.79 -10.38 1.08
N ALA A 50 -8.54 -10.55 -0.22
CA ALA A 50 -9.58 -10.81 -1.22
C ALA A 50 -10.19 -12.21 -1.10
N ASP A 51 -9.43 -13.18 -0.57
CA ASP A 51 -9.91 -14.54 -0.30
C ASP A 51 -10.67 -14.62 1.04
N LEU A 52 -10.60 -13.59 1.89
CA LEU A 52 -11.30 -13.49 3.19
C LEU A 52 -12.60 -12.66 3.09
N GLU A 53 -13.61 -13.02 3.89
CA GLU A 53 -14.90 -12.31 3.93
C GLU A 53 -15.31 -11.93 5.36
N GLY A 54 -16.13 -10.88 5.51
CA GLY A 54 -16.77 -10.51 6.77
C GLY A 54 -15.78 -10.29 7.92
N ASP A 55 -16.03 -10.97 9.04
CA ASP A 55 -15.28 -10.83 10.29
C ASP A 55 -13.82 -11.31 10.17
N GLU A 56 -13.54 -12.31 9.33
CA GLU A 56 -12.18 -12.83 9.12
C GLU A 56 -11.29 -11.80 8.45
N LYS A 57 -11.82 -11.08 7.45
CA LYS A 57 -11.13 -9.98 6.79
C LYS A 57 -10.77 -8.87 7.78
N GLN A 58 -11.70 -8.53 8.67
CA GLN A 58 -11.52 -7.45 9.64
C GLN A 58 -10.47 -7.81 10.69
N LEU A 59 -10.48 -9.05 11.19
CA LEU A 59 -9.47 -9.57 12.10
C LEU A 59 -8.07 -9.55 11.46
N PHE A 60 -7.95 -9.98 10.21
CA PHE A 60 -6.67 -10.00 9.49
C PHE A 60 -6.10 -8.59 9.30
N MET A 61 -6.94 -7.62 8.93
CA MET A 61 -6.54 -6.21 8.80
C MET A 61 -6.02 -5.62 10.13
N GLU A 62 -6.67 -5.95 11.25
CA GLU A 62 -6.21 -5.56 12.58
C GLU A 62 -4.85 -6.20 12.96
N GLU A 63 -4.62 -7.47 12.62
CA GLU A 63 -3.37 -8.18 12.93
C GLU A 63 -2.16 -7.59 12.18
N ILE A 64 -2.35 -7.26 10.91
CA ILE A 64 -1.29 -6.65 10.09
C ILE A 64 -1.18 -5.12 10.30
N GLY A 65 -2.11 -4.53 11.04
CA GLY A 65 -2.11 -3.10 11.39
C GLY A 65 -2.44 -2.18 10.21
N ILE A 66 -3.33 -2.59 9.31
CA ILE A 66 -3.86 -1.74 8.24
C ILE A 66 -5.32 -1.42 8.49
N GLU A 67 -5.73 -0.18 8.22
CA GLU A 67 -7.12 0.24 8.42
C GLU A 67 -8.02 -0.10 7.22
N GLU A 68 -7.46 -0.12 6.00
CA GLU A 68 -8.19 -0.36 4.76
C GLU A 68 -7.33 -1.13 3.73
N ALA A 69 -8.00 -1.94 2.90
CA ALA A 69 -7.39 -2.62 1.77
C ALA A 69 -7.12 -1.65 0.62
N GLY A 70 -5.97 -1.78 -0.04
CA GLY A 70 -5.57 -0.93 -1.16
C GLY A 70 -6.24 -1.31 -2.48
N ILE A 71 -6.77 -2.53 -2.60
CA ILE A 71 -7.46 -3.03 -3.78
C ILE A 71 -8.74 -3.76 -3.32
N ILE A 72 -9.86 -3.50 -4.02
CA ILE A 72 -11.17 -4.13 -3.79
C ILE A 72 -11.57 -4.98 -4.99
#